data_AF-A0A3T2UY61-F1
#
_entry.id   AF-A0A3T2UY61-F1
#
_cell.length_a   1.000
_cell.length_b   1.000
_cell.length_c   1.000
_cell.angle_alpha   90.00
_cell.angle_beta   90.00
_cell.angle_gamma   90.00
#
_symmetry.space_group_name_H-M   'P 1'
#
loop_
_entity.id
_entity.type
_entity.pdbx_description
1 polymer ?
#
loop_
_entity_poly.entity_id
_entity_poly.type
_entity_poly.pdbx_seq_one_letter_code
_entity_poly.pdbx_strand_id
1 'polypeptide(L)'
;MMGKLIWLMGPSGSGKDSLLAELRLREQTQLLVAHRYITRDASAGSENHIALSEREFFTRAGQNLLALSWHANGLYYGVGIEIDLWLHAGFDVVVNGSRAHLPQARARYQSALLPVCLQVSPEILRQRLKNRGRENTSEINARLARAARYTPQDCHTLNNDGSLRQSVDTLLTLIHQKEKHHACL
;
A
#
# COMPACT_ATOMS: atom_id res chain seq x y z
N MET A 1 17.11 12.64 10.20
CA MET A 1 15.79 12.30 10.78
C MET A 1 15.39 10.94 10.22
N MET A 2 14.76 10.07 11.01
CA MET A 2 14.25 8.79 10.50
C MET A 2 13.09 9.06 9.53
N GLY A 3 13.07 8.35 8.41
CA GLY A 3 11.99 8.42 7.43
C GLY A 3 10.69 7.82 7.95
N LYS A 4 9.61 8.05 7.21
CA LYS A 4 8.26 7.58 7.53
C LYS A 4 7.89 6.37 6.69
N LEU A 5 7.12 5.46 7.29
CA LEU A 5 6.50 4.37 6.57
C LEU A 5 5.08 4.78 6.15
N ILE A 6 4.89 5.07 4.87
CA ILE A 6 3.59 5.36 4.28
C ILE A 6 2.87 4.04 4.00
N TRP A 7 1.87 3.73 4.83
CA TRP A 7 1.07 2.51 4.71
C TRP A 7 -0.18 2.76 3.87
N LEU A 8 -0.09 2.53 2.56
CA LEU A 8 -1.16 2.80 1.61
C LEU A 8 -2.20 1.67 1.61
N MET A 9 -3.41 1.98 2.02
CA MET A 9 -4.55 1.07 2.10
C MET A 9 -5.68 1.51 1.16
N GLY A 10 -6.61 0.61 0.87
CA GLY A 10 -7.75 0.91 0.02
C GLY A 10 -8.46 -0.35 -0.46
N PRO A 11 -9.73 -0.27 -0.86
CA PRO A 11 -10.49 -1.41 -1.35
C PRO A 11 -9.86 -2.00 -2.62
N SER A 12 -10.13 -3.28 -2.90
CA SER A 12 -9.73 -3.86 -4.19
C SER A 12 -10.44 -3.11 -5.32
N GLY A 13 -9.70 -2.67 -6.35
CA GLY A 13 -10.22 -1.83 -7.42
C GLY A 13 -10.08 -0.32 -7.18
N SER A 14 -9.59 0.11 -6.00
CA SER A 14 -9.38 1.54 -5.72
C SER A 14 -8.22 2.17 -6.49
N GLY A 15 -7.44 1.39 -7.25
CA GLY A 15 -6.31 1.87 -8.05
C GLY A 15 -4.98 1.97 -7.31
N LYS A 16 -4.81 1.29 -6.15
CA LYS A 16 -3.53 1.31 -5.41
C LYS A 16 -2.33 0.93 -6.27
N ASP A 17 -2.41 -0.20 -6.98
CA ASP A 17 -1.28 -0.72 -7.76
C ASP A 17 -0.93 0.25 -8.90
N SER A 18 -1.95 0.84 -9.55
CA SER A 18 -1.76 1.88 -10.57
C SER A 18 -1.19 3.18 -10.00
N LEU A 19 -1.62 3.59 -8.81
CA LEU A 19 -1.07 4.77 -8.12
C LEU A 19 0.41 4.57 -7.79
N LEU A 20 0.78 3.39 -7.30
CA LEU A 20 2.17 3.06 -7.00
C LEU A 20 3.02 2.92 -8.27
N ALA A 21 2.45 2.38 -9.36
CA ALA A 21 3.12 2.36 -10.65
C ALA A 21 3.39 3.79 -11.17
N GLU A 22 2.39 4.67 -11.13
CA GLU A 22 2.55 6.08 -11.50
C GLU A 22 3.56 6.79 -10.59
N LEU A 23 3.54 6.52 -9.29
CA LEU A 23 4.51 7.10 -8.34
C LEU A 23 5.95 6.68 -8.68
N ARG A 24 6.16 5.42 -9.11
CA ARG A 24 7.50 4.92 -9.53
C ARG A 24 8.04 5.59 -10.79
N LEU A 25 7.17 6.12 -11.65
CA LEU A 25 7.59 6.86 -12.85
C LEU A 25 8.12 8.25 -12.52
N ARG A 26 7.91 8.74 -11.29
CA ARG A 26 8.39 10.02 -10.84
C ARG A 26 9.67 9.84 -10.05
N GLU A 27 10.73 10.51 -10.47
CA GLU A 27 11.94 10.58 -9.64
C GLU A 27 11.62 11.33 -8.35
N GLN A 28 11.94 10.70 -7.22
CA GLN A 28 11.82 11.28 -5.88
C GLN A 28 13.12 10.99 -5.14
N THR A 29 13.83 12.04 -4.73
CA THR A 29 15.17 11.92 -4.14
C THR A 29 15.17 11.24 -2.76
N GLN A 30 14.05 11.29 -2.03
CA GLN A 30 13.96 10.79 -0.65
C GLN A 30 12.73 9.91 -0.39
N LEU A 31 12.08 9.39 -1.44
CA LEU A 31 10.90 8.52 -1.34
C LEU A 31 11.12 7.23 -2.13
N LEU A 32 10.95 6.09 -1.46
CA LEU A 32 11.06 4.77 -2.06
C LEU A 32 9.71 4.07 -2.03
N VAL A 33 9.39 3.29 -3.07
CA VAL A 33 8.26 2.36 -3.04
C VAL A 33 8.80 0.96 -2.81
N ALA A 34 8.46 0.36 -1.67
CA ALA A 34 8.93 -0.98 -1.32
C ALA A 34 8.30 -2.04 -2.25
N HIS A 35 9.08 -3.05 -2.58
CA HIS A 35 8.51 -4.29 -3.10
C HIS A 35 7.86 -5.07 -1.95
N ARG A 36 6.86 -5.88 -2.29
CA ARG A 36 6.35 -6.93 -1.40
C ARG A 36 6.89 -8.27 -1.84
N TYR A 37 7.12 -9.15 -0.86
CA TYR A 37 7.41 -10.56 -1.08
C TYR A 37 6.10 -11.32 -1.01
N ILE A 38 5.68 -11.98 -2.09
CA ILE A 38 4.34 -12.59 -2.17
C ILE A 38 4.45 -13.98 -2.75
N THR A 39 3.65 -14.93 -2.25
CA THR A 39 3.59 -16.30 -2.80
C THR A 39 2.74 -16.44 -4.06
N ARG A 40 2.44 -15.31 -4.71
CA ARG A 40 1.72 -15.26 -5.97
C ARG A 40 2.72 -15.33 -7.10
N ASP A 41 2.31 -15.95 -8.21
CA ASP A 41 3.10 -15.97 -9.43
C ASP A 41 3.38 -14.55 -9.95
N ALA A 42 4.63 -14.31 -10.38
CA ALA A 42 5.07 -13.03 -10.90
C ALA A 42 4.29 -12.59 -12.17
N SER A 43 3.84 -13.54 -12.98
CA SER A 43 3.10 -13.32 -14.22
C SER A 43 1.63 -12.96 -14.03
N ALA A 44 1.10 -13.00 -12.80
CA ALA A 44 -0.32 -12.75 -12.50
C ALA A 44 -0.81 -11.30 -12.74
N GLY A 45 0.07 -10.39 -13.20
CA GLY A 45 -0.32 -9.10 -13.76
C GLY A 45 -1.05 -8.16 -12.79
N SER A 46 -0.55 -8.01 -11.56
CA SER A 46 -1.18 -7.16 -10.53
C SER A 46 -0.27 -6.03 -10.04
N GLU A 47 0.83 -6.36 -9.39
CA GLU A 47 1.72 -5.37 -8.76
C GLU A 47 3.16 -5.81 -9.00
N ASN A 48 4.08 -4.84 -8.99
CA ASN A 48 5.51 -5.12 -9.01
C ASN A 48 5.93 -5.69 -7.64
N HIS A 49 6.02 -7.01 -7.54
CA HIS A 49 6.36 -7.76 -6.32
C HIS A 49 7.46 -8.78 -6.59
N ILE A 50 8.14 -9.21 -5.53
CA ILE A 50 9.05 -10.35 -5.57
C ILE A 50 8.21 -11.61 -5.29
N ALA A 51 8.08 -12.45 -6.31
CA ALA A 51 7.40 -13.74 -6.17
C ALA A 51 8.28 -14.72 -5.40
N LEU A 52 7.72 -15.39 -4.40
CA LEU A 52 8.39 -16.43 -3.62
C LEU A 52 7.59 -17.74 -3.68
N SER A 53 8.27 -18.87 -3.52
CA SER A 53 7.55 -20.10 -3.09
C SER A 53 7.11 -19.97 -1.64
N GLU A 54 6.09 -20.74 -1.22
CA GLU A 54 5.71 -20.78 0.20
C GLU A 54 6.87 -21.21 1.11
N ARG A 55 7.62 -22.25 0.69
CA ARG A 55 8.80 -22.73 1.42
C ARG A 55 9.82 -21.62 1.65
N GLU A 56 10.10 -20.84 0.61
CA GLU A 56 11.04 -19.73 0.71
C GLU A 56 10.48 -18.61 1.59
N PHE A 57 9.20 -18.26 1.44
CA PHE A 57 8.54 -17.27 2.27
C PHE A 57 8.68 -17.61 3.76
N PHE A 58 8.38 -18.85 4.14
CA PHE A 58 8.48 -19.30 5.53
C PHE A 58 9.92 -19.36 6.03
N THR A 59 10.89 -19.71 5.16
CA THR A 59 12.31 -19.64 5.50
C THR A 59 12.72 -18.21 5.85
N ARG A 60 12.34 -17.23 5.01
CA ARG A 60 12.64 -15.81 5.24
C ARG A 60 11.93 -15.26 6.48
N ALA A 61 10.66 -15.64 6.69
CA ALA A 61 9.89 -15.25 7.87
C ALA A 61 10.53 -15.80 9.17
N GLY A 62 10.89 -17.08 9.19
CA GLY A 62 11.52 -17.73 10.35
C GLY A 62 12.92 -17.21 10.69
N GLN A 63 13.58 -16.57 9.72
CA GLN A 63 14.87 -15.89 9.91
C GLN A 63 14.75 -14.38 10.17
N ASN A 64 13.54 -13.86 10.40
CA ASN A 64 13.27 -12.43 10.62
C ASN A 64 13.71 -11.51 9.46
N LEU A 65 13.69 -12.03 8.22
CA LEU A 65 14.00 -11.25 7.01
C LEU A 65 12.80 -10.47 6.48
N LEU A 66 11.65 -10.57 7.15
CA LEU A 66 10.45 -9.80 6.86
C LEU A 66 10.11 -8.92 8.06
N ALA A 67 10.01 -7.62 7.85
CA ALA A 67 9.60 -6.68 8.88
C ALA A 67 8.12 -6.83 9.26
N LEU A 68 7.29 -7.14 8.26
CA LEU A 68 5.87 -7.40 8.39
C LEU A 68 5.51 -8.59 7.50
N SER A 69 4.65 -9.47 7.97
CA SER A 69 4.11 -10.57 7.16
C SER A 69 2.68 -10.90 7.57
N TRP A 70 1.88 -11.34 6.60
CA TRP A 70 0.49 -11.75 6.81
C TRP A 70 -0.01 -12.71 5.74
N HIS A 71 -1.12 -13.40 6.05
CA HIS A 71 -1.82 -14.27 5.12
C HIS A 71 -3.18 -13.68 4.74
N ALA A 72 -3.52 -13.67 3.46
CA ALA A 72 -4.81 -13.22 2.96
C ALA A 72 -5.14 -13.84 1.60
N ASN A 73 -6.42 -14.14 1.34
CA ASN A 73 -6.87 -14.68 0.04
C ASN A 73 -6.04 -15.90 -0.46
N GLY A 74 -5.60 -16.77 0.45
CA GLY A 74 -4.79 -17.96 0.11
C GLY A 74 -3.34 -17.66 -0.28
N LEU A 75 -2.84 -16.45 -0.01
CA LEU A 75 -1.49 -16.03 -0.34
C LEU A 75 -0.80 -15.42 0.89
N TYR A 76 0.51 -15.56 0.94
CA TYR A 76 1.36 -14.92 1.93
C TYR A 76 1.95 -13.64 1.36
N TYR A 77 1.98 -12.61 2.19
CA TYR A 77 2.49 -11.28 1.86
C TYR A 77 3.52 -10.89 2.91
N GLY A 78 4.62 -10.31 2.46
CA GLY A 78 5.72 -9.87 3.30
C GLY A 78 6.23 -8.51 2.83
N VAL A 79 6.70 -7.72 3.80
CA VAL A 79 7.50 -6.52 3.57
C VAL A 79 8.88 -6.84 4.15
N GLY A 80 9.91 -6.75 3.32
CA GLY A 80 11.25 -7.18 3.72
C GLY A 80 11.86 -6.25 4.77
N ILE A 81 12.81 -6.78 5.53
CA ILE A 81 13.48 -6.06 6.62
C ILE A 81 14.31 -4.87 6.12
N GLU A 82 14.67 -4.83 4.84
CA GLU A 82 15.41 -3.74 4.21
C GLU A 82 14.74 -2.37 4.35
N ILE A 83 13.42 -2.32 4.52
CA ILE A 83 12.72 -1.05 4.72
C ILE A 83 13.19 -0.34 5.98
N ASP A 84 13.62 -1.08 7.00
CA ASP A 84 14.10 -0.49 8.24
C ASP A 84 15.42 0.27 7.97
N LEU A 85 16.31 -0.28 7.14
CA LEU A 85 17.55 0.40 6.75
C LEU A 85 17.26 1.69 5.97
N TRP A 86 16.28 1.67 5.06
CA TRP A 86 15.88 2.85 4.29
C TRP A 86 15.32 3.95 5.19
N LEU A 87 14.44 3.58 6.12
CA LEU A 87 13.87 4.51 7.09
C LEU A 87 14.96 5.11 7.98
N HIS A 88 15.93 4.32 8.47
CA HIS A 88 17.05 4.83 9.27
C HIS A 88 17.96 5.77 8.47
N ALA A 89 18.13 5.53 7.16
CA ALA A 89 18.84 6.42 6.26
C ALA A 89 18.05 7.69 5.89
N GLY A 90 16.83 7.86 6.41
CA GLY A 90 16.01 9.04 6.21
C GLY A 90 15.17 9.02 4.93
N PHE A 91 14.99 7.87 4.28
CA PHE A 91 14.06 7.72 3.17
C PHE A 91 12.65 7.47 3.71
N ASP A 92 11.68 8.20 3.18
CA ASP A 92 10.28 7.82 3.30
C ASP A 92 10.02 6.57 2.44
N VAL A 93 9.21 5.63 2.93
CA VAL A 93 8.96 4.36 2.26
C VAL A 93 7.46 4.14 2.10
N VAL A 94 6.98 4.04 0.87
CA VAL A 94 5.59 3.67 0.56
C VAL A 94 5.46 2.16 0.43
N VAL A 95 4.51 1.60 1.18
CA VAL A 95 4.16 0.18 1.12
C VAL A 95 2.71 0.01 0.69
N ASN A 96 2.46 -0.94 -0.22
CA ASN A 96 1.12 -1.43 -0.54
C ASN A 96 0.55 -2.23 0.65
N GLY A 97 -0.07 -1.50 1.57
CA GLY A 97 -0.51 -1.99 2.86
C GLY A 97 -1.86 -2.73 2.84
N SER A 98 -2.13 -3.44 3.93
CA SER A 98 -3.40 -4.09 4.21
C SER A 98 -4.09 -3.44 5.40
N ARG A 99 -5.39 -3.19 5.27
CA ARG A 99 -6.23 -2.62 6.35
C ARG A 99 -6.26 -3.51 7.58
N ALA A 100 -6.42 -4.82 7.38
CA ALA A 100 -6.47 -5.79 8.47
C ALA A 100 -5.15 -5.90 9.25
N HIS A 101 -4.03 -5.46 8.65
CA HIS A 101 -2.69 -5.57 9.22
C HIS A 101 -2.10 -4.21 9.59
N LEU A 102 -2.91 -3.15 9.54
CA LEU A 102 -2.53 -1.84 10.05
C LEU A 102 -2.16 -1.87 11.55
N PRO A 103 -2.84 -2.63 12.44
CA PRO A 103 -2.41 -2.75 13.84
C PRO A 103 -0.99 -3.30 13.99
N GLN A 104 -0.59 -4.28 13.17
CA GLN A 104 0.76 -4.83 13.17
C GLN A 104 1.80 -3.79 12.74
N ALA A 105 1.50 -3.01 11.68
CA ALA A 105 2.34 -1.92 11.25
C ALA A 105 2.45 -0.80 12.33
N ARG A 106 1.35 -0.47 13.01
CA ARG A 106 1.34 0.50 14.11
C ARG A 106 2.20 0.05 15.28
N ALA A 107 2.09 -1.22 15.68
CA ALA A 107 2.87 -1.77 16.78
C ALA A 107 4.38 -1.69 16.50
N ARG A 108 4.80 -1.96 15.26
CA ARG A 108 6.21 -1.95 14.87
C ARG A 108 6.77 -0.55 14.64
N TYR A 109 6.06 0.31 13.91
CA TYR A 109 6.60 1.58 13.42
C TYR A 109 6.13 2.82 14.18
N GLN A 110 5.10 2.69 15.02
CA GLN A 110 4.66 3.72 15.95
C GLN A 110 4.51 5.11 15.27
N SER A 111 5.24 6.12 15.74
CA SER A 111 5.20 7.49 15.24
C SER A 111 5.76 7.65 13.82
N ALA A 112 6.59 6.72 13.34
CA ALA A 112 7.09 6.72 11.97
C ALA A 112 6.03 6.25 10.95
N LEU A 113 4.92 5.66 11.40
CA LEU A 113 3.85 5.19 10.51
C LEU A 113 2.95 6.36 10.05
N LEU A 114 2.74 6.47 8.74
CA LEU A 114 1.72 7.32 8.13
C LEU A 114 0.67 6.45 7.41
N PRO A 115 -0.47 6.12 8.05
CA PRO A 115 -1.54 5.39 7.41
C PRO A 115 -2.27 6.26 6.39
N VAL A 116 -2.40 5.78 5.15
CA VAL A 116 -3.11 6.48 4.07
C VAL A 116 -4.19 5.57 3.49
N CYS A 117 -5.41 6.07 3.41
CA CYS A 117 -6.59 5.37 2.94
C CYS A 117 -7.04 5.92 1.58
N LEU A 118 -6.76 5.18 0.52
CA LEU A 118 -7.22 5.46 -0.82
C LEU A 118 -8.73 5.22 -0.92
N GLN A 119 -9.46 6.27 -1.25
CA GLN A 119 -10.91 6.26 -1.46
C GLN A 119 -11.25 6.50 -2.93
N VAL A 120 -12.31 5.85 -3.35
CA VAL A 120 -12.91 5.99 -4.68
C VAL A 120 -14.42 5.89 -4.48
N SER A 121 -15.16 6.77 -5.13
CA SER A 121 -16.61 6.75 -5.20
C SER A 121 -17.13 5.38 -5.66
N PRO A 122 -18.28 4.92 -5.15
CA PRO A 122 -18.85 3.62 -5.55
C PRO A 122 -19.04 3.47 -7.06
N GLU A 123 -19.37 4.56 -7.75
CA GLU A 123 -19.60 4.62 -9.21
C GLU A 123 -18.32 4.35 -9.98
N ILE A 124 -17.24 5.07 -9.65
CA ILE A 124 -15.92 4.89 -10.28
C ILE A 124 -15.35 3.51 -9.91
N LEU A 125 -15.51 3.06 -8.67
CA LEU A 125 -15.07 1.74 -8.24
C LEU A 125 -15.78 0.64 -9.05
N ARG A 126 -17.09 0.75 -9.26
CA ARG A 126 -17.85 -0.17 -10.11
C ARG A 126 -17.35 -0.17 -11.54
N GLN A 127 -17.13 1.00 -12.14
CA GLN A 127 -16.60 1.12 -13.51
C GLN A 127 -15.23 0.46 -13.64
N ARG A 128 -14.31 0.70 -12.69
CA ARG A 128 -12.97 0.09 -12.70
C ARG A 128 -13.01 -1.43 -12.56
N LEU A 129 -13.89 -1.95 -11.69
CA LEU A 129 -14.07 -3.40 -11.53
C LEU A 129 -14.64 -4.05 -12.81
N LYS A 130 -15.58 -3.38 -13.50
CA LYS A 130 -16.08 -3.84 -14.80
C LYS A 130 -14.97 -3.84 -15.86
N ASN A 131 -14.24 -2.74 -15.98
CA ASN A 131 -13.23 -2.55 -17.04
C ASN A 131 -12.07 -3.55 -16.95
N ARG A 132 -11.71 -4.02 -15.74
CA ARG A 132 -10.65 -5.04 -15.61
C ARG A 132 -11.10 -6.46 -16.00
N GLY A 133 -12.40 -6.71 -16.11
CA GLY A 133 -12.96 -7.96 -16.62
C GLY A 133 -12.69 -9.23 -15.80
N ARG A 134 -12.28 -9.10 -14.52
CA ARG A 134 -11.93 -10.25 -13.65
C ARG A 134 -13.08 -10.73 -12.77
N GLU A 135 -14.22 -10.04 -12.80
CA GLU A 135 -15.38 -10.31 -11.94
C GLU A 135 -16.68 -10.33 -12.71
N ASN A 136 -17.61 -11.19 -12.29
CA ASN A 136 -19.01 -11.11 -12.66
C ASN A 136 -19.77 -10.07 -11.82
N THR A 137 -21.01 -9.76 -12.22
CA THR A 137 -21.85 -8.73 -11.55
C THR A 137 -22.04 -8.98 -10.05
N SER A 138 -22.21 -10.23 -9.62
CA SER A 138 -22.39 -10.58 -8.20
C SER A 138 -21.12 -10.30 -7.39
N GLU A 139 -19.96 -10.68 -7.92
CA GLU A 139 -18.66 -10.42 -7.32
C GLU A 139 -18.35 -8.92 -7.22
N ILE A 140 -18.70 -8.13 -8.25
CA ILE A 140 -18.59 -6.67 -8.22
C ILE A 140 -19.44 -6.09 -7.09
N ASN A 141 -20.71 -6.50 -6.97
CA ASN A 141 -21.60 -6.03 -5.92
C ASN A 141 -21.09 -6.40 -4.53
N ALA A 142 -20.56 -7.62 -4.35
CA ALA A 142 -19.96 -8.06 -3.09
C ALA A 142 -18.73 -7.22 -2.71
N ARG A 143 -17.89 -6.85 -3.69
CA ARG A 143 -16.74 -5.97 -3.49
C ARG A 143 -17.17 -4.54 -3.12
N LEU A 144 -18.18 -4.00 -3.78
CA LEU A 144 -18.75 -2.67 -3.46
C LEU A 144 -19.32 -2.64 -2.04
N ALA A 145 -20.11 -3.65 -1.64
CA ALA A 145 -20.64 -3.75 -0.29
C ALA A 145 -19.53 -3.88 0.77
N ARG A 146 -18.44 -4.62 0.46
CA ARG A 146 -17.26 -4.69 1.32
C ARG A 146 -16.51 -3.35 1.41
N ALA A 147 -16.48 -2.58 0.33
CA ALA A 147 -15.87 -1.24 0.33
C ALA A 147 -16.72 -0.26 1.16
N ALA A 148 -18.05 -0.27 1.01
CA ALA A 148 -18.98 0.62 1.72
C ALA A 148 -19.01 0.39 3.24
N ARG A 149 -18.78 -0.84 3.70
CA ARG A 149 -18.66 -1.15 5.14
C ARG A 149 -17.38 -0.62 5.79
N TYR A 150 -16.42 -0.14 5.00
CA TYR A 150 -15.18 0.38 5.53
C TYR A 150 -15.24 1.89 5.70
N THR A 151 -15.30 2.32 6.96
CA THR A 151 -15.06 3.71 7.33
C THR A 151 -13.58 3.84 7.69
N PRO A 152 -12.78 4.64 6.96
CA PRO A 152 -11.39 4.87 7.33
C PRO A 152 -11.33 5.57 8.70
N GLN A 153 -10.59 4.97 9.63
CA GLN A 153 -10.30 5.54 10.93
C GLN A 153 -8.78 5.61 11.11
N ASP A 154 -8.31 6.63 11.82
CA ASP A 154 -6.90 6.83 12.15
C ASP A 154 -5.96 6.75 10.94
N CYS A 155 -6.42 7.24 9.78
CA CYS A 155 -5.65 7.34 8.54
C CYS A 155 -6.01 8.61 7.78
N HIS A 156 -5.05 9.10 6.99
CA HIS A 156 -5.30 10.19 6.06
C HIS A 156 -6.04 9.67 4.83
N THR A 157 -7.09 10.36 4.42
CA THR A 157 -7.85 9.99 3.23
C THR A 157 -7.21 10.58 1.98
N LEU A 158 -7.08 9.77 0.93
CA LEU A 158 -6.65 10.18 -0.40
C LEU A 158 -7.75 9.84 -1.42
N ASN A 159 -8.34 10.85 -2.08
CA ASN A 159 -9.30 10.61 -3.15
C ASN A 159 -8.57 10.17 -4.43
N ASN A 160 -9.10 9.14 -5.11
CA ASN A 160 -8.61 8.65 -6.39
C ASN A 160 -9.74 8.45 -7.41
N ASP A 161 -10.72 9.36 -7.41
CA ASP A 161 -11.76 9.44 -8.44
C ASP A 161 -11.23 10.07 -9.73
N GLY A 162 -10.35 11.05 -9.61
CA GLY A 162 -9.71 11.76 -10.72
C GLY A 162 -8.59 10.97 -11.40
N SER A 163 -7.68 11.70 -12.04
CA SER A 163 -6.52 11.09 -12.69
C SER A 163 -5.52 10.51 -11.68
N LEU A 164 -4.77 9.49 -12.10
CA LEU A 164 -3.67 8.93 -11.29
C LEU A 164 -2.62 10.01 -10.97
N ARG A 165 -2.35 10.89 -11.94
CA ARG A 165 -1.40 12.00 -11.79
C ARG A 165 -1.77 12.93 -10.63
N GLN A 166 -3.02 13.41 -10.59
CA GLN A 166 -3.55 14.24 -9.50
C GLN A 166 -3.50 13.53 -8.15
N SER A 167 -3.81 12.24 -8.14
CA SER A 167 -3.79 11.44 -6.91
C SER A 167 -2.36 11.27 -6.37
N VAL A 168 -1.38 11.09 -7.25
CA VAL A 168 0.05 11.09 -6.89
C VAL A 168 0.50 12.46 -6.38
N ASP A 169 0.10 13.56 -7.03
CA ASP A 169 0.44 14.92 -6.57
C ASP A 169 -0.09 15.19 -5.16
N THR A 170 -1.32 14.74 -4.89
CA THR A 170 -1.96 14.85 -3.58
C THR A 170 -1.24 14.00 -2.53
N LEU A 171 -0.84 12.77 -2.89
CA LEU A 171 -0.07 11.89 -2.00
C LEU A 171 1.28 12.51 -1.64
N LEU A 172 2.01 13.05 -2.62
CA LEU A 172 3.29 13.71 -2.38
C LEU A 172 3.12 14.95 -1.50
N THR A 173 2.07 15.75 -1.72
CA THR A 173 1.75 16.90 -0.86
C THR A 173 1.53 16.45 0.59
N LEU A 174 0.77 15.37 0.81
CA LEU A 174 0.52 14.82 2.14
C LEU A 174 1.82 14.36 2.83
N ILE A 175 2.72 13.71 2.09
CA ILE A 175 4.01 13.22 2.61
C ILE A 175 4.88 14.41 3.06
N HIS A 176 5.04 15.42 2.20
CA HIS A 176 5.89 16.60 2.46
C HIS A 176 5.31 17.58 3.49
N GLN A 177 3.98 17.71 3.61
CA GLN A 177 3.36 18.63 4.59
C GLN A 177 3.81 18.35 6.04
N LYS A 178 4.07 17.08 6.38
CA LYS A 178 4.56 16.71 7.71
C LYS A 178 6.03 17.00 7.95
N GLU A 179 6.86 17.19 6.92
CA GLU A 179 8.26 17.61 7.09
C GLU A 179 8.31 19.04 7.66
N LYS A 180 7.45 19.94 7.15
CA LYS A 180 7.41 21.34 7.60
C LYS A 180 6.99 21.51 9.06
N HIS A 181 6.16 20.61 9.61
CA HIS A 181 5.79 20.66 11.03
C HIS A 181 6.91 20.18 11.98
N HIS A 182 7.88 19.39 11.51
CA HIS A 182 9.03 18.94 12.32
C HIS A 182 10.27 19.83 12.16
N ALA A 183 10.32 20.71 11.15
CA ALA A 183 11.45 21.63 10.93
C ALA A 183 11.29 23.00 11.62
N CYS A 184 10.15 23.26 12.28
CA CYS A 184 9.85 24.52 12.97
C CYS A 184 9.89 24.43 14.51
N LEU A 185 10.59 23.44 15.07
CA LEU A 185 10.92 23.33 16.50
C LEU A 185 12.44 23.32 16.66
#